data_AF-A0A829CAZ4-F1
#
_entry.id   AF-A0A829CAZ4-F1
#
_cell.length_a   1.000
_cell.length_b   1.000
_cell.length_c   1.000
_cell.angle_alpha   90.00
_cell.angle_beta   90.00
_cell.angle_gamma   90.00
#
_symmetry.space_group_name_H-M   'P 1'
#
loop_
_entity.id
_entity.type
_entity.pdbx_description
1 polymer ?
#
loop_
_entity_poly.entity_id
_entity_poly.type
_entity_poly.pdbx_seq_one_letter_code
_entity_poly.pdbx_strand_id
1 'polypeptide(L)'
;MGCWTPTAGCSDGAPRKRFMGRVRTGGLLLRTRVPGNRFADYRITVHVQQARTVLDPFPRDGYRGVFESGQVRIESHDGVVISSRAHPRAAFFGRSGLRRNIRWNPLDSVYFAGYAMWNYLTTPYLLTREGVAVEEGAPWQQEGETWRRLIVSFPPDIDTHSPRQTFYVDASGLLRRHDYVPEVVGHWARAAHYCADPVDVDGFVFPTCRWVHPIGPGNRSLPFPTLVSILLTDIRVETD
;
A
#
# COMPACT_ATOMS: atom_id res chain seq x y z
N MET A 1 -16.21 -13.32 -11.98
CA MET A 1 -15.88 -12.73 -10.67
C MET A 1 -15.13 -13.78 -9.87
N GLY A 2 -13.80 -13.65 -9.74
CA GLY A 2 -13.03 -14.55 -8.88
C GLY A 2 -13.48 -14.39 -7.43
N CYS A 3 -13.73 -15.50 -6.72
CA CYS A 3 -14.19 -15.46 -5.34
C CYS A 3 -13.02 -15.07 -4.42
N TRP A 4 -13.21 -13.99 -3.66
CA TRP A 4 -12.21 -13.40 -2.75
C TRP A 4 -12.34 -13.90 -1.31
N THR A 5 -13.06 -14.99 -1.05
CA THR A 5 -13.35 -15.43 0.31
C THR A 5 -12.18 -16.20 0.93
N PRO A 6 -11.71 -15.82 2.13
CA PRO A 6 -10.89 -16.69 2.95
C PRO A 6 -11.79 -17.79 3.52
N THR A 7 -11.52 -19.06 3.21
CA THR A 7 -12.14 -20.18 3.92
C THR A 7 -11.56 -20.23 5.34
N ALA A 8 -12.42 -20.03 6.33
CA ALA A 8 -12.07 -20.23 7.73
C ALA A 8 -11.63 -21.69 7.96
N GLY A 9 -10.46 -21.86 8.58
CA GLY A 9 -10.00 -23.15 9.08
C GLY A 9 -9.66 -24.18 8.02
N CYS A 10 -8.57 -24.00 7.26
CA CYS A 10 -7.82 -25.14 6.74
C CYS A 10 -6.36 -24.76 6.47
N SER A 11 -5.48 -25.56 7.03
CA SER A 11 -4.02 -25.59 6.88
C SER A 11 -3.55 -25.67 5.42
N ASP A 12 -2.43 -24.99 5.11
CA ASP A 12 -1.43 -25.25 4.06
C ASP A 12 -1.84 -25.49 2.59
N GLY A 13 -3.12 -25.42 2.21
CA GLY A 13 -3.60 -25.81 0.87
C GLY A 13 -4.28 -24.73 0.01
N ALA A 14 -4.39 -23.48 0.47
CA ALA A 14 -4.99 -22.43 -0.35
C ALA A 14 -4.02 -21.99 -1.46
N PRO A 15 -4.47 -21.84 -2.73
CA PRO A 15 -3.60 -21.51 -3.84
C PRO A 15 -2.93 -20.16 -3.59
N ARG A 16 -1.61 -20.14 -3.66
CA ARG A 16 -0.82 -18.94 -3.36
C ARG A 16 -0.89 -18.04 -4.57
N LYS A 17 -1.42 -16.83 -4.38
CA LYS A 17 -1.51 -15.83 -5.45
C LYS A 17 -0.38 -14.83 -5.32
N ARG A 18 0.23 -14.51 -6.45
CA ARG A 18 1.29 -13.51 -6.56
C ARG A 18 0.88 -12.48 -7.60
N PHE A 19 0.92 -11.21 -7.22
CA PHE A 19 0.72 -10.09 -8.12
C PHE A 19 2.07 -9.47 -8.41
N MET A 20 2.39 -9.34 -9.69
CA MET A 20 3.64 -8.79 -10.16
C MET A 20 3.37 -7.58 -11.03
N GLY A 21 4.33 -6.66 -11.10
CA GLY A 21 4.24 -5.52 -11.99
C GLY A 21 5.45 -4.62 -11.90
N ARG A 22 5.43 -3.55 -12.69
CA ARG A 22 6.39 -2.47 -12.63
C ARG A 22 5.74 -1.24 -12.03
N VAL A 23 6.41 -0.65 -11.05
CA VAL A 23 5.95 0.50 -10.30
C VAL A 23 6.84 1.68 -10.62
N ARG A 24 6.24 2.79 -11.04
CA ARG A 24 6.91 4.08 -11.08
C ARG A 24 6.32 4.99 -10.04
N THR A 25 7.15 5.66 -9.26
CA THR A 25 6.66 6.53 -8.20
C THR A 25 7.25 7.93 -8.24
N GLY A 26 6.50 8.88 -7.70
CA GLY A 26 6.88 10.28 -7.59
C GLY A 26 6.16 10.99 -6.45
N GLY A 27 6.10 12.31 -6.53
CA GLY A 27 5.48 13.15 -5.51
C GLY A 27 6.47 13.72 -4.48
N LEU A 28 6.02 14.78 -3.80
CA LEU A 28 6.85 15.58 -2.90
C LEU A 28 7.37 14.76 -1.69
N LEU A 29 6.55 13.86 -1.16
CA LEU A 29 6.93 13.04 0.00
C LEU A 29 8.08 12.11 -0.36
N LEU A 30 7.98 11.37 -1.48
CA LEU A 30 9.04 10.42 -1.86
C LEU A 30 10.33 11.15 -2.23
N ARG A 31 10.25 12.28 -2.94
CA ARG A 31 11.42 13.12 -3.28
C ARG A 31 12.17 13.63 -2.05
N THR A 32 11.43 13.99 -1.00
CA THR A 32 12.04 14.50 0.24
C THR A 32 12.57 13.38 1.12
N ARG A 33 11.83 12.27 1.27
CA ARG A 33 12.18 11.20 2.21
C ARG A 33 13.17 10.19 1.64
N VAL A 34 13.17 9.91 0.34
CA VAL A 34 13.95 8.83 -0.27
C VAL A 34 15.06 9.39 -1.15
N PRO A 35 16.33 9.30 -0.73
CA PRO A 35 17.44 9.90 -1.48
C PRO A 35 17.66 9.24 -2.83
N GLY A 36 18.07 10.04 -3.82
CA GLY A 36 18.62 9.54 -5.08
C GLY A 36 17.61 8.79 -5.96
N ASN A 37 16.32 9.10 -5.86
CA ASN A 37 15.27 8.52 -6.71
C ASN A 37 15.20 6.99 -6.68
N ARG A 38 15.62 6.34 -5.59
CA ARG A 38 15.65 4.87 -5.44
C ARG A 38 14.28 4.18 -5.55
N PHE A 39 13.18 4.94 -5.53
CA PHE A 39 11.83 4.44 -5.76
C PHE A 39 11.21 4.91 -7.08
N ALA A 40 11.95 5.61 -7.93
CA ALA A 40 11.38 6.15 -9.16
C ALA A 40 10.86 5.06 -10.10
N ASP A 41 11.51 3.89 -10.12
CA ASP A 41 11.16 2.77 -10.99
C ASP A 41 11.68 1.45 -10.40
N TYR A 42 10.80 0.48 -10.18
CA TYR A 42 11.15 -0.86 -9.68
C TYR A 42 10.09 -1.89 -10.07
N ARG A 43 10.45 -3.17 -10.07
CA ARG A 43 9.48 -4.28 -10.13
C ARG A 43 9.00 -4.64 -8.75
N ILE A 44 7.73 -5.01 -8.66
CA ILE A 44 7.10 -5.45 -7.43
C ILE A 44 6.60 -6.88 -7.56
N THR A 45 6.68 -7.63 -6.46
CA THR A 45 5.98 -8.90 -6.28
C THR A 45 5.26 -8.87 -4.93
N VAL A 46 3.94 -8.98 -4.96
CA VAL A 46 3.07 -9.02 -3.78
C VAL A 46 2.50 -10.42 -3.66
N HIS A 47 2.74 -11.07 -2.53
CA HIS A 47 2.08 -12.32 -2.19
C HIS A 47 0.74 -11.96 -1.54
N VAL A 48 -0.38 -12.50 -2.01
CA VAL A 48 -1.70 -12.02 -1.55
C VAL A 48 -2.00 -12.52 -0.14
N GLN A 49 -1.86 -13.82 0.08
CA GLN A 49 -2.20 -14.45 1.36
C GLN A 49 -1.12 -14.30 2.43
N GLN A 50 0.09 -13.92 2.04
CA GLN A 50 1.21 -13.66 2.94
C GLN A 50 1.44 -12.15 2.94
N ALA A 51 1.59 -11.50 4.09
CA ALA A 51 1.89 -10.07 4.16
C ALA A 51 3.31 -9.76 3.68
N ARG A 52 3.59 -10.02 2.39
CA ARG A 52 4.92 -10.04 1.79
C ARG A 52 4.94 -9.27 0.48
N THR A 53 5.90 -8.36 0.39
CA THR A 53 6.18 -7.54 -0.79
C THR A 53 7.68 -7.54 -1.08
N VAL A 54 8.05 -7.78 -2.33
CA VAL A 54 9.42 -7.69 -2.83
C VAL A 54 9.53 -6.50 -3.78
N LEU A 55 10.57 -5.68 -3.61
CA LEU A 55 10.92 -4.51 -4.40
C LEU A 55 12.27 -4.78 -5.08
N ASP A 56 12.31 -4.81 -6.41
CA ASP A 56 13.50 -5.23 -7.17
C ASP A 56 13.69 -4.40 -8.46
N PRO A 57 14.81 -3.68 -8.65
CA PRO A 57 15.93 -3.54 -7.71
C PRO A 57 15.62 -2.58 -6.56
N PHE A 58 16.14 -2.88 -5.36
CA PHE A 58 16.17 -1.92 -4.26
C PHE A 58 17.22 -2.30 -3.20
N PRO A 59 18.03 -1.35 -2.66
CA PRO A 59 18.05 0.09 -2.97
C PRO A 59 18.86 0.45 -4.21
N ARG A 60 19.48 -0.54 -4.86
CA ARG A 60 20.29 -0.45 -6.09
C ARG A 60 20.33 -1.83 -6.74
N ASP A 61 20.82 -1.89 -7.97
CA ASP A 61 20.97 -3.14 -8.72
C ASP A 61 21.77 -4.20 -7.95
N GLY A 62 21.39 -5.47 -8.15
CA GLY A 62 21.96 -6.62 -7.43
C GLY A 62 21.33 -6.91 -6.06
N TYR A 63 20.37 -6.08 -5.61
CA TYR A 63 19.68 -6.25 -4.34
C TYR A 63 18.17 -6.09 -4.48
N ARG A 64 17.44 -6.70 -3.55
CA ARG A 64 16.00 -6.53 -3.37
C ARG A 64 15.64 -6.15 -1.95
N GLY A 65 14.61 -5.31 -1.82
CA GLY A 65 13.98 -4.99 -0.56
C GLY A 65 12.79 -5.92 -0.31
N VAL A 66 12.71 -6.53 0.87
CA VAL A 66 11.60 -7.43 1.22
C VAL A 66 10.93 -6.94 2.50
N PHE A 67 9.62 -6.72 2.42
CA PHE A 67 8.73 -6.62 3.57
C PHE A 67 8.03 -7.97 3.74
N GLU A 68 7.97 -8.47 4.97
CA GLU A 68 7.32 -9.74 5.29
C GLU A 68 6.85 -9.75 6.74
N SER A 69 5.53 -9.82 6.95
CA SER A 69 4.89 -9.97 8.27
C SER A 69 5.45 -9.00 9.32
N GLY A 70 5.50 -7.71 8.96
CA GLY A 70 5.98 -6.64 9.83
C GLY A 70 7.49 -6.53 9.96
N GLN A 71 8.27 -7.37 9.27
CA GLN A 71 9.72 -7.28 9.22
C GLN A 71 10.19 -6.75 7.86
N VAL A 72 11.41 -6.21 7.84
CA VAL A 72 12.04 -5.78 6.59
C VAL A 72 13.48 -6.24 6.49
N ARG A 73 13.91 -6.52 5.26
CA ARG A 73 15.29 -6.85 4.94
C ARG A 73 15.69 -6.34 3.56
N ILE A 74 17.00 -6.22 3.38
CA ILE A 74 17.64 -6.06 2.08
C ILE A 74 18.52 -7.27 1.88
N GLU A 75 18.36 -7.93 0.75
CA GLU A 75 19.10 -9.14 0.40
C GLU A 75 19.63 -9.07 -1.03
N SER A 76 20.72 -9.77 -1.30
CA SER A 76 21.19 -9.98 -2.67
C SER A 76 20.24 -10.91 -3.44
N HIS A 77 20.36 -10.95 -4.76
CA HIS A 77 19.63 -11.92 -5.57
C HIS A 77 19.95 -13.38 -5.22
N ASP A 78 21.15 -13.64 -4.68
CA ASP A 78 21.57 -14.95 -4.16
C ASP A 78 20.97 -15.29 -2.77
N GLY A 79 20.15 -14.40 -2.19
CA GLY A 79 19.48 -14.62 -0.91
C GLY A 79 20.30 -14.26 0.32
N VAL A 80 21.48 -13.62 0.16
CA VAL A 80 22.29 -13.18 1.30
C VAL A 80 21.66 -11.92 1.90
N VAL A 81 21.27 -11.99 3.17
CA VAL A 81 20.72 -10.85 3.91
C VAL A 81 21.84 -9.86 4.26
N ILE A 82 21.74 -8.64 3.74
CA ILE A 82 22.71 -7.56 3.96
C ILE A 82 22.35 -6.73 5.18
N SER A 83 21.05 -6.51 5.40
CA SER A 83 20.54 -5.81 6.58
C SER A 83 19.08 -6.16 6.82
N SER A 84 18.64 -6.14 8.07
CA SER A 84 17.27 -6.43 8.45
C SER A 84 16.81 -5.60 9.64
N ARG A 85 15.49 -5.55 9.85
CA ARG A 85 14.86 -4.99 11.04
C ARG A 85 13.53 -5.69 11.32
N ALA A 86 13.39 -6.24 12.53
CA ALA A 86 12.19 -6.97 12.94
C ALA A 86 11.01 -6.07 13.32
N HIS A 87 11.27 -4.86 13.87
CA HIS A 87 10.22 -3.93 14.31
C HIS A 87 10.38 -2.54 13.66
N PRO A 88 10.23 -2.44 12.33
CA PRO A 88 10.41 -1.20 11.59
C PRO A 88 9.42 -0.10 11.97
N ARG A 89 8.15 -0.45 12.28
CA ARG A 89 7.11 0.52 12.65
C ARG A 89 7.51 1.39 13.83
N ALA A 90 8.02 0.77 14.90
CA ALA A 90 8.44 1.48 16.12
C ALA A 90 9.51 2.55 15.87
N ALA A 91 10.33 2.37 14.83
CA ALA A 91 11.40 3.31 14.50
C ALA A 91 10.87 4.64 13.91
N PHE A 92 9.60 4.72 13.50
CA PHE A 92 8.99 5.96 13.03
C PHE A 92 8.49 6.87 14.16
N PHE A 93 8.55 6.41 15.41
CA PHE A 93 8.05 7.15 16.57
C PHE A 93 9.18 7.56 17.54
N GLY A 94 8.82 8.47 18.45
CA GLY A 94 9.71 9.03 19.45
C GLY A 94 10.93 9.75 18.85
N ARG A 95 12.04 9.77 19.61
CA ARG A 95 13.29 10.43 19.19
C ARG A 95 13.82 9.89 17.85
N SER A 96 13.62 8.60 17.59
CA SER A 96 14.06 7.96 16.36
C SER A 96 13.22 8.35 15.13
N GLY A 97 11.97 8.77 15.34
CA GLY A 97 11.08 9.26 14.29
C GLY A 97 11.45 10.65 13.75
N LEU A 98 12.01 11.51 14.59
CA LEU A 98 12.39 12.89 14.21
C LEU A 98 13.28 12.92 12.95
N ARG A 99 14.29 12.04 12.86
CA ARG A 99 15.15 11.97 11.65
C ARG A 99 14.37 11.48 10.41
N ARG A 100 13.36 10.64 10.61
CA ARG A 100 12.53 10.08 9.54
C ARG A 100 11.53 11.08 9.00
N ASN A 101 11.30 12.19 9.71
CA ASN A 101 10.62 13.38 9.20
C ASN A 101 11.43 14.10 8.10
N ILE A 102 12.72 13.79 7.97
CA ILE A 102 13.61 14.39 6.99
C ILE A 102 14.01 13.37 5.94
N ARG A 103 14.52 12.20 6.37
CA ARG A 103 15.11 11.21 5.47
C ARG A 103 14.89 9.78 5.96
N TRP A 104 14.59 8.89 5.02
CA TRP A 104 14.47 7.45 5.21
C TRP A 104 15.76 6.75 4.79
N ASN A 105 16.21 5.80 5.61
CA ASN A 105 17.20 4.82 5.16
C ASN A 105 16.50 3.72 4.32
N PRO A 106 17.27 2.88 3.61
CA PRO A 106 16.70 1.81 2.80
C PRO A 106 15.68 0.91 3.53
N LEU A 107 15.89 0.52 4.78
CA LEU A 107 14.93 -0.32 5.52
C LEU A 107 13.63 0.43 5.86
N ASP A 108 13.70 1.73 6.17
CA ASP A 108 12.52 2.58 6.38
C ASP A 108 11.68 2.66 5.10
N SER A 109 12.36 2.80 3.95
CA SER A 109 11.76 2.82 2.63
C SER A 109 11.07 1.49 2.30
N VAL A 110 11.76 0.35 2.47
CA VAL A 110 11.17 -0.99 2.24
C VAL A 110 9.94 -1.21 3.10
N TYR A 111 9.97 -0.77 4.37
CA TYR A 111 8.81 -0.91 5.25
C TYR A 111 7.63 -0.12 4.71
N PHE A 112 7.81 1.18 4.45
CA PHE A 112 6.74 2.05 3.95
C PHE A 112 6.14 1.53 2.64
N ALA A 113 6.98 1.28 1.63
CA ALA A 113 6.51 0.81 0.33
C ALA A 113 5.94 -0.61 0.41
N GLY A 114 6.55 -1.48 1.21
CA GLY A 114 6.18 -2.88 1.33
C GLY A 114 4.76 -3.08 1.85
N TYR A 115 4.44 -2.52 3.02
CA TYR A 115 3.08 -2.65 3.55
C TYR A 115 2.09 -1.87 2.69
N ALA A 116 2.45 -0.67 2.20
CA ALA A 116 1.53 0.15 1.42
C ALA A 116 1.11 -0.56 0.12
N MET A 117 2.08 -1.07 -0.63
CA MET A 117 1.80 -1.77 -1.89
C MET A 117 1.08 -3.09 -1.68
N TRP A 118 1.39 -3.83 -0.60
CA TRP A 118 0.61 -5.02 -0.22
C TRP A 118 -0.87 -4.62 -0.03
N ASN A 119 -1.14 -3.66 0.86
CA ASN A 119 -2.50 -3.16 1.12
C ASN A 119 -3.21 -2.70 -0.16
N TYR A 120 -2.53 -1.98 -1.06
CA TYR A 120 -3.13 -1.42 -2.26
C TYR A 120 -3.49 -2.45 -3.33
N LEU A 121 -2.65 -3.49 -3.48
CA LEU A 121 -2.85 -4.53 -4.49
C LEU A 121 -3.71 -5.67 -3.97
N THR A 122 -3.85 -5.81 -2.64
CA THR A 122 -4.69 -6.83 -2.01
C THR A 122 -5.95 -6.24 -1.37
N THR A 123 -6.34 -4.99 -1.67
CA THR A 123 -7.45 -4.32 -0.96
C THR A 123 -8.72 -5.18 -0.88
N PRO A 124 -9.27 -5.77 -1.96
CA PRO A 124 -10.48 -6.59 -1.86
C PRO A 124 -10.31 -7.79 -0.92
N TYR A 125 -9.19 -8.51 -1.02
CA TYR A 125 -8.85 -9.60 -0.10
C TYR A 125 -8.76 -9.10 1.36
N LEU A 126 -8.07 -7.98 1.57
CA LEU A 126 -7.83 -7.40 2.88
C LEU A 126 -9.14 -7.02 3.59
N LEU A 127 -10.12 -6.50 2.86
CA LEU A 127 -11.44 -6.14 3.40
C LEU A 127 -12.28 -7.35 3.83
N THR A 128 -11.92 -8.56 3.41
CA THR A 128 -12.61 -9.81 3.77
C THR A 128 -11.85 -10.63 4.82
N ARG A 129 -10.67 -10.18 5.23
CA ARG A 129 -9.83 -10.90 6.19
C ARG A 129 -10.45 -10.89 7.59
N GLU A 130 -10.28 -11.99 8.31
CA GLU A 130 -10.69 -12.09 9.71
C GLU A 130 -10.10 -10.94 10.56
N GLY A 131 -10.94 -10.39 11.46
CA GLY A 131 -10.58 -9.27 12.32
C GLY A 131 -10.70 -7.89 11.67
N VAL A 132 -10.86 -7.80 10.34
CA VAL A 132 -11.13 -6.54 9.66
C VAL A 132 -12.63 -6.24 9.72
N ALA A 133 -12.99 -5.14 10.37
CA ALA A 133 -14.37 -4.68 10.45
C ALA A 133 -14.65 -3.62 9.39
N VAL A 134 -15.76 -3.77 8.67
CA VAL A 134 -16.20 -2.85 7.62
C VAL A 134 -17.60 -2.33 7.95
N GLU A 135 -17.72 -1.01 8.06
CA GLU A 135 -18.99 -0.32 8.29
C GLU A 135 -19.31 0.58 7.10
N GLU A 136 -20.55 0.57 6.64
CA GLU A 136 -21.00 1.50 5.60
C GLU A 136 -21.43 2.81 6.24
N GLY A 137 -20.78 3.91 5.85
CA GLY A 137 -21.12 5.26 6.27
C GLY A 137 -22.07 5.95 5.29
N ALA A 138 -22.45 7.19 5.62
CA ALA A 138 -23.23 8.03 4.73
C ALA A 138 -22.56 8.14 3.34
N PRO A 139 -23.35 8.08 2.24
CA PRO A 139 -22.84 8.23 0.88
C PRO A 139 -22.03 9.51 0.69
N TRP A 140 -21.03 9.44 -0.17
CA TRP A 140 -20.16 10.57 -0.49
C TRP A 140 -20.49 11.15 -1.86
N GLN A 141 -20.64 12.47 -1.93
CA GLN A 141 -20.87 13.19 -3.17
C GLN A 141 -19.54 13.73 -3.73
N GLN A 142 -19.15 13.23 -4.91
CA GLN A 142 -17.99 13.68 -5.65
C GLN A 142 -18.42 14.07 -7.07
N GLU A 143 -18.38 15.37 -7.39
CA GLU A 143 -18.53 15.85 -8.79
C GLU A 143 -19.74 15.27 -9.54
N GLY A 144 -20.88 15.10 -8.86
CA GLY A 144 -22.10 14.52 -9.45
C GLY A 144 -22.20 12.99 -9.36
N GLU A 145 -21.13 12.30 -8.96
CA GLU A 145 -21.14 10.88 -8.61
C GLU A 145 -21.49 10.68 -7.12
N THR A 146 -22.25 9.63 -6.83
CA THR A 146 -22.47 9.14 -5.47
C THR A 146 -21.62 7.89 -5.23
N TRP A 147 -20.75 7.96 -4.24
CA TRP A 147 -19.87 6.85 -3.85
C TRP A 147 -20.33 6.24 -2.52
N ARG A 148 -20.23 4.91 -2.44
CA ARG A 148 -20.34 4.17 -1.17
C ARG A 148 -19.11 4.45 -0.32
N ARG A 149 -19.31 4.68 0.97
CA ARG A 149 -18.24 5.00 1.90
C ARG A 149 -18.06 3.86 2.89
N LEU A 150 -17.00 3.07 2.71
CA LEU A 150 -16.64 1.96 3.58
C LEU A 150 -15.64 2.44 4.63
N ILE A 151 -16.04 2.49 5.88
CA ILE A 151 -15.18 2.81 7.02
C ILE A 151 -14.62 1.50 7.55
N VAL A 152 -13.30 1.36 7.52
CA VAL A 152 -12.62 0.10 7.79
C VAL A 152 -11.74 0.22 9.01
N SER A 153 -11.87 -0.73 9.93
CA SER A 153 -11.04 -0.86 11.12
C SER A 153 -10.17 -2.11 10.99
N PHE A 154 -8.85 -1.92 11.01
CA PHE A 154 -7.86 -2.99 10.90
C PHE A 154 -7.38 -3.44 12.29
N PRO A 155 -7.19 -4.76 12.50
CA PRO A 155 -6.57 -5.26 13.71
C PRO A 155 -5.07 -4.91 13.76
N PRO A 156 -4.46 -4.82 14.95
CA PRO A 156 -3.10 -4.30 15.14
C PRO A 156 -1.99 -5.19 14.56
N ASP A 157 -2.28 -6.45 14.22
CA ASP A 157 -1.36 -7.38 13.57
C ASP A 157 -1.18 -7.13 12.07
N ILE A 158 -1.99 -6.24 11.48
CA ILE A 158 -1.87 -5.84 10.08
C ILE A 158 -1.21 -4.48 9.99
N ASP A 159 -0.02 -4.44 9.39
CA ASP A 159 0.62 -3.17 9.05
C ASP A 159 -0.16 -2.42 7.98
N THR A 160 -0.76 -1.31 8.41
CA THR A 160 -1.49 -0.39 7.54
C THR A 160 -1.08 1.05 7.83
N HIS A 161 -1.60 2.03 7.07
CA HIS A 161 -1.27 3.45 7.31
C HIS A 161 -1.78 3.92 8.68
N SER A 162 -3.03 3.59 9.00
CA SER A 162 -3.68 3.85 10.28
C SER A 162 -4.70 2.75 10.63
N PRO A 163 -5.02 2.51 11.91
CA PRO A 163 -6.01 1.51 12.31
C PRO A 163 -7.39 1.72 11.69
N ARG A 164 -7.78 2.98 11.46
CA ARG A 164 -9.04 3.35 10.80
C ARG A 164 -8.76 4.05 9.48
N GLN A 165 -9.40 3.57 8.42
CA GLN A 165 -9.27 4.11 7.05
C GLN A 165 -10.65 4.16 6.39
N THR A 166 -10.78 4.87 5.26
CA THR A 166 -12.06 5.00 4.56
C THR A 166 -11.88 4.79 3.07
N PHE A 167 -12.60 3.83 2.50
CA PHE A 167 -12.58 3.51 1.08
C PHE A 167 -13.86 4.03 0.43
N TYR A 168 -13.71 4.65 -0.74
CA TYR A 168 -14.82 5.19 -1.51
C TYR A 168 -14.94 4.41 -2.81
N VAL A 169 -16.08 3.78 -2.98
CA VAL A 169 -16.37 2.86 -4.08
C VAL A 169 -17.51 3.43 -4.91
N ASP A 170 -17.33 3.51 -6.23
CA ASP A 170 -18.39 4.00 -7.11
C ASP A 170 -19.52 2.96 -7.31
N ALA A 171 -20.55 3.35 -8.07
CA ALA A 171 -21.69 2.49 -8.37
C ALA A 171 -21.32 1.21 -9.16
N SER A 172 -20.16 1.19 -9.83
CA SER A 172 -19.64 0.03 -10.55
C SER A 172 -18.79 -0.91 -9.67
N GLY A 173 -18.60 -0.58 -8.40
CA GLY A 173 -17.81 -1.37 -7.46
C GLY A 173 -16.31 -1.08 -7.53
N LEU A 174 -15.89 -0.01 -8.22
CA LEU A 174 -14.47 0.35 -8.35
C LEU A 174 -14.04 1.29 -7.23
N LEU A 175 -12.85 1.05 -6.69
CA LEU A 175 -12.22 1.96 -5.72
C LEU A 175 -11.80 3.25 -6.43
N ARG A 176 -12.37 4.38 -6.00
CA ARG A 176 -12.05 5.72 -6.55
C ARG A 176 -11.14 6.52 -5.62
N ARG A 177 -11.31 6.36 -4.31
CA ARG A 177 -10.54 7.10 -3.30
C ARG A 177 -10.35 6.26 -2.04
N HIS A 178 -9.22 6.45 -1.38
CA HIS A 178 -8.87 5.81 -0.12
C HIS A 178 -8.28 6.87 0.82
N ASP A 179 -8.93 7.09 1.97
CA ASP A 179 -8.55 8.07 2.97
C ASP A 179 -7.92 7.42 4.19
N TYR A 180 -6.76 7.93 4.61
CA TYR A 180 -6.03 7.44 5.78
C TYR A 180 -5.16 8.52 6.41
N VAL A 181 -4.64 8.23 7.60
CA VAL A 181 -3.53 8.97 8.21
C VAL A 181 -2.28 8.09 8.10
N PRO A 182 -1.24 8.46 7.35
CA PRO A 182 0.01 7.73 7.33
C PRO A 182 0.78 8.05 8.62
N GLU A 183 0.52 7.33 9.70
CA GLU A 183 1.08 7.59 11.03
C GLU A 183 2.61 7.66 11.02
N VAL A 184 3.24 6.87 10.16
CA VAL A 184 4.70 6.81 9.96
C VAL A 184 5.27 8.07 9.27
N VAL A 185 4.42 8.89 8.66
CA VAL A 185 4.77 10.18 8.06
C VAL A 185 4.38 11.33 9.01
N GLY A 186 3.24 11.20 9.67
CA GLY A 186 2.77 12.13 10.70
C GLY A 186 1.30 11.94 11.05
N HIS A 187 1.00 12.02 12.35
CA HIS A 187 -0.32 11.80 12.97
C HIS A 187 -1.42 12.78 12.52
N TRP A 188 -1.05 13.91 11.90
CA TRP A 188 -1.98 14.94 11.43
C TRP A 188 -2.20 14.91 9.92
N ALA A 189 -1.40 14.14 9.18
CA ALA A 189 -1.34 14.19 7.73
C ALA A 189 -2.49 13.38 7.10
N ARG A 190 -3.70 13.92 7.06
CA ARG A 190 -4.82 13.25 6.39
C ARG A 190 -4.58 13.21 4.88
N ALA A 191 -4.63 12.02 4.29
CA ALA A 191 -4.30 11.78 2.89
C ALA A 191 -5.52 11.25 2.13
N ALA A 192 -5.83 11.85 0.98
CA ALA A 192 -6.77 11.35 -0.02
C ALA A 192 -5.97 10.68 -1.15
N HIS A 193 -6.08 9.36 -1.23
CA HIS A 193 -5.41 8.53 -2.23
C HIS A 193 -6.41 8.16 -3.33
N TYR A 194 -6.34 8.86 -4.45
CA TYR A 194 -7.18 8.62 -5.62
C TYR A 194 -6.65 7.45 -6.46
N CYS A 195 -7.57 6.68 -7.02
CA CYS A 195 -7.33 5.49 -7.81
C CYS A 195 -8.06 5.63 -9.15
N ALA A 196 -7.33 5.43 -10.25
CA ALA A 196 -7.83 5.63 -11.61
C ALA A 196 -7.23 4.58 -12.57
N ASP A 197 -7.72 4.63 -13.82
CA ASP A 197 -7.30 3.78 -14.93
C ASP A 197 -7.29 2.29 -14.56
N PRO A 198 -8.46 1.74 -14.18
CA PRO A 198 -8.59 0.34 -13.81
C PRO A 198 -8.30 -0.55 -15.03
N VAL A 199 -7.51 -1.60 -14.82
CA VAL A 199 -7.25 -2.65 -15.81
C VAL A 199 -7.62 -3.99 -15.20
N ASP A 200 -8.34 -4.82 -15.97
CA ASP A 200 -8.58 -6.22 -15.62
C ASP A 200 -7.39 -7.08 -16.09
N VAL A 201 -6.82 -7.86 -15.17
CA VAL A 201 -5.81 -8.87 -15.46
C VAL A 201 -6.22 -10.16 -14.76
N ASP A 202 -6.49 -11.21 -15.53
CA ASP A 202 -6.91 -12.51 -15.03
C ASP A 202 -8.15 -12.46 -14.10
N GLY A 203 -9.07 -11.53 -14.36
CA GLY A 203 -10.30 -11.33 -13.56
C GLY A 203 -10.09 -10.52 -12.28
N PHE A 204 -8.92 -9.90 -12.11
CA PHE A 204 -8.58 -8.99 -11.02
C PHE A 204 -8.47 -7.56 -11.55
N VAL A 205 -9.18 -6.63 -10.92
CA VAL A 205 -9.16 -5.22 -11.33
C VAL A 205 -8.12 -4.45 -10.53
N PHE A 206 -7.17 -3.84 -11.24
CA PHE A 206 -6.09 -3.04 -10.66
C PHE A 206 -6.21 -1.57 -11.07
N PRO A 207 -6.42 -0.64 -10.12
CA PRO A 207 -6.23 0.78 -10.38
C PRO A 207 -4.75 1.06 -10.66
N THR A 208 -4.43 1.43 -11.90
CA THR A 208 -3.04 1.54 -12.36
C THR A 208 -2.44 2.92 -12.12
N CYS A 209 -3.26 3.97 -12.09
CA CYS A 209 -2.84 5.33 -11.78
C CYS A 209 -3.33 5.74 -10.39
N ARG A 210 -2.42 6.28 -9.57
CA ARG A 210 -2.72 6.69 -8.21
C ARG A 210 -2.02 7.98 -7.82
N TRP A 211 -2.74 8.83 -7.09
CA TRP A 211 -2.20 10.09 -6.56
C TRP A 211 -2.68 10.35 -5.14
N VAL A 212 -1.79 10.83 -4.30
CA VAL A 212 -2.07 11.11 -2.89
C VAL A 212 -1.98 12.61 -2.65
N HIS A 213 -3.06 13.19 -2.15
CA HIS A 213 -3.18 14.61 -1.84
C HIS A 213 -3.52 14.83 -0.36
N PRO A 214 -3.15 15.96 0.26
CA PRO A 214 -3.64 16.31 1.58
C PRO A 214 -5.16 16.52 1.57
N ILE A 215 -5.81 16.20 2.68
CA ILE A 215 -7.24 16.49 2.90
C ILE A 215 -7.39 17.81 3.66
N GLY A 216 -8.20 18.71 3.11
CA GLY A 216 -8.60 19.97 3.71
C GLY A 216 -10.02 19.93 4.32
N PRO A 217 -10.63 21.12 4.52
CA PRO A 217 -11.98 21.25 5.10
C PRO A 217 -13.04 20.45 4.34
N GLY A 218 -14.04 19.94 5.06
CA GLY A 218 -15.15 19.21 4.46
C GLY A 218 -14.74 17.90 3.77
N ASN A 219 -13.58 17.33 4.12
CA ASN A 219 -13.03 16.12 3.50
C ASN A 219 -12.70 16.26 2.00
N ARG A 220 -12.45 17.47 1.52
CA ARG A 220 -12.02 17.75 0.14
C ARG A 220 -10.51 17.71 0.04
N SER A 221 -9.97 17.07 -1.00
CA SER A 221 -8.53 17.04 -1.25
C SER A 221 -8.03 18.40 -1.74
N LEU A 222 -6.83 18.77 -1.34
CA LEU A 222 -6.14 19.93 -1.90
C LEU A 222 -5.54 19.56 -3.28
N PRO A 223 -5.58 20.45 -4.28
CA PRO A 223 -5.06 20.17 -5.62
C PRO A 223 -3.53 19.99 -5.65
N PHE A 224 -2.83 20.58 -4.68
CA PHE A 224 -1.38 20.50 -4.53
C PHE A 224 -1.00 20.53 -3.03
N PRO A 225 0.11 19.89 -2.62
CA PRO A 225 0.99 19.04 -3.42
C PRO A 225 0.45 17.63 -3.66
N THR A 226 0.85 17.02 -4.76
CA THR A 226 0.85 15.55 -4.88
C THR A 226 1.96 15.01 -3.99
N LEU A 227 1.58 14.36 -2.89
CA LEU A 227 2.50 13.77 -1.92
C LEU A 227 3.16 12.52 -2.50
N VAL A 228 2.37 11.65 -3.11
CA VAL A 228 2.81 10.41 -3.75
C VAL A 228 2.07 10.27 -5.08
N SER A 229 2.75 9.88 -6.14
CA SER A 229 2.14 9.38 -7.37
C SER A 229 2.64 7.98 -7.65
N ILE A 230 1.79 7.10 -8.14
CA ILE A 230 2.14 5.72 -8.50
C ILE A 230 1.53 5.41 -9.85
N LEU A 231 2.34 4.83 -10.74
CA LEU A 231 1.91 4.22 -11.98
C LEU A 231 2.30 2.74 -11.95
N LEU A 232 1.33 1.87 -12.18
CA LEU A 232 1.51 0.43 -12.32
C LEU A 232 1.41 0.05 -13.80
N THR A 233 2.37 -0.76 -14.24
CA THR A 233 2.45 -1.29 -15.60
C THR A 233 2.90 -2.74 -15.56
N ASP A 234 2.80 -3.46 -16.68
CA ASP A 234 3.28 -4.84 -16.83
C ASP A 234 2.72 -5.79 -15.76
N ILE A 235 1.44 -5.60 -15.38
CA ILE A 235 0.81 -6.36 -14.30
C ILE A 235 0.61 -7.81 -14.73
N ARG A 236 0.92 -8.75 -13.83
CA ARG A 236 0.71 -10.19 -14.02
C ARG A 236 0.16 -10.81 -12.75
N VAL A 237 -0.69 -11.81 -12.91
CA VAL A 237 -1.19 -12.64 -11.81
C VAL A 237 -0.66 -14.05 -11.99
N GLU A 238 -0.03 -14.58 -10.94
CA GLU A 238 0.36 -15.98 -10.86
C GLU A 238 -0.46 -16.64 -9.74
N THR A 239 -0.98 -17.84 -10.01
CA THR A 239 -1.69 -18.67 -9.04
C THR A 239 -0.99 -20.02 -9.00
N ASP A 240 -0.42 -20.35 -7.85
CA ASP A 240 0.18 -21.65 -7.56
C ASP A 240 -0.86 -22.60 -6.94
#